data_AF-A0A3D5DBB4-F1
#
_entry.id   AF-A0A3D5DBB4-F1
#
_cell.length_a   1.000
_cell.length_b   1.000
_cell.length_c   1.000
_cell.angle_alpha   90.00
_cell.angle_beta   90.00
_cell.angle_gamma   90.00
#
_symmetry.space_group_name_H-M   'P 1'
#
loop_
_entity.id
_entity.type
_entity.pdbx_description
1 polymer ?
#
loop_
_entity_poly.entity_id
_entity_poly.type
_entity_poly.pdbx_seq_one_letter_code
_entity_poly.pdbx_strand_id
1 'polypeptide(L)'
;MTQITVFPARKVITMDPGRPFAEAIAVMDGKVLSTGTIESMQPWLSRNDYRIDDTLDDKVIMPGLIDPHTHFAMSSGFLSLHYIGPIESPGPEGMNSPLSTHADVCTKLRELHCAENDPAKPLIAWGLDPAMQGGHLHRDELDELVNDRPIWVISYAPHFVYTNSAALEIISIREGDAVHGVQHYPDGRLNGVFVEIEATRIALAGMRDEISKGGGVAGLRRMADVARRAGVTTTAEMVFGWIDFENEWAMHDEAVNDSEFPLRMALVPLENPLYKSHVGKAVEFLLA
;
A
#
# COMPACT_ATOMS: atom_id res chain seq x y z
N MET A 1 -6.12 -23.40 -31.41
CA MET A 1 -5.05 -22.50 -31.87
C MET A 1 -5.40 -21.14 -31.33
N THR A 2 -4.45 -20.46 -30.70
CA THR A 2 -4.67 -19.13 -30.12
C THR A 2 -4.59 -18.08 -31.22
N GLN A 3 -5.63 -17.28 -31.34
CA GLN A 3 -5.81 -16.28 -32.40
C GLN A 3 -4.97 -15.04 -32.10
N ILE A 4 -4.32 -14.47 -33.11
CA ILE A 4 -3.60 -13.19 -32.97
C ILE A 4 -4.64 -12.06 -32.88
N THR A 5 -4.52 -11.17 -31.90
CA THR A 5 -5.26 -9.90 -31.89
C THR A 5 -4.28 -8.78 -32.24
N VAL A 6 -4.58 -8.04 -33.31
CA VAL A 6 -3.82 -6.86 -33.72
C VAL A 6 -4.58 -5.62 -33.25
N PHE A 7 -3.87 -4.74 -32.53
CA PHE A 7 -4.39 -3.46 -32.09
C PHE A 7 -3.66 -2.34 -32.85
N PRO A 8 -4.29 -1.75 -33.88
CA PRO A 8 -3.86 -0.49 -34.45
C PRO A 8 -3.91 0.61 -33.40
N ALA A 9 -3.02 1.59 -33.51
CA ALA A 9 -2.97 2.75 -32.64
C ALA A 9 -2.35 3.94 -33.34
N ARG A 10 -2.75 5.15 -32.94
CA ARG A 10 -2.16 6.41 -33.40
C ARG A 10 -0.65 6.41 -33.23
N LYS A 11 -0.17 5.80 -32.13
CA LYS A 11 1.26 5.59 -31.87
C LYS A 11 1.48 4.49 -30.85
N VAL A 12 2.37 3.55 -31.14
CA VAL A 12 2.93 2.61 -30.16
C VAL A 12 4.34 3.08 -29.82
N ILE A 13 4.61 3.38 -28.56
CA ILE A 13 5.96 3.64 -28.02
C ILE A 13 6.48 2.30 -27.50
N THR A 14 7.58 1.80 -28.05
CA THR A 14 8.08 0.45 -27.71
C THR A 14 9.18 0.47 -26.65
N MET A 15 9.86 1.61 -26.49
CA MET A 15 11.12 1.75 -25.74
C MET A 15 12.30 0.93 -26.30
N ASP A 16 12.18 0.36 -27.50
CA ASP A 16 13.27 -0.32 -28.22
C ASP A 16 14.04 0.69 -29.09
N PRO A 17 15.36 0.90 -28.87
CA PRO A 17 16.16 1.78 -29.71
C PRO A 17 16.15 1.44 -31.21
N GLY A 18 15.97 0.16 -31.58
CA GLY A 18 15.92 -0.29 -32.97
C GLY A 18 14.58 -0.02 -33.66
N ARG A 19 13.51 0.16 -32.89
CA ARG A 19 12.16 0.47 -33.38
C ARG A 19 11.38 1.24 -32.32
N PRO A 20 11.70 2.52 -32.06
CA PRO A 20 11.13 3.26 -30.93
C PRO A 20 9.62 3.52 -31.07
N PHE A 21 9.11 3.52 -32.31
CA PHE A 21 7.71 3.76 -32.63
C PHE A 21 7.15 2.70 -33.58
N ALA A 22 5.84 2.44 -33.46
CA ALA A 22 5.06 1.58 -34.35
C ALA A 22 3.61 2.12 -34.48
N GLU A 23 2.83 1.53 -35.39
CA GLU A 23 1.44 1.90 -35.70
C GLU A 23 0.45 0.83 -35.23
N ALA A 24 0.94 -0.36 -34.87
CA ALA A 24 0.14 -1.44 -34.32
C ALA A 24 0.97 -2.35 -33.41
N ILE A 25 0.28 -3.09 -32.56
CA ILE A 25 0.82 -4.19 -31.76
C ILE A 25 0.02 -5.47 -32.02
N ALA A 26 0.70 -6.57 -32.33
CA ALA A 26 0.11 -7.90 -32.43
C ALA A 26 0.36 -8.66 -31.12
N VAL A 27 -0.70 -9.22 -30.54
CA VAL A 27 -0.67 -9.97 -29.29
C VAL A 27 -1.16 -11.40 -29.53
N MET A 28 -0.45 -12.37 -28.96
CA MET A 28 -0.81 -13.78 -28.96
C MET A 28 -0.47 -14.35 -27.58
N ASP A 29 -1.42 -15.04 -26.95
CA ASP A 29 -1.23 -15.67 -25.62
C ASP A 29 -0.74 -14.70 -24.53
N GLY A 30 -1.32 -13.49 -24.51
CA GLY A 30 -0.97 -12.44 -23.56
C GLY A 30 0.44 -11.85 -23.75
N LYS A 31 1.14 -12.22 -24.83
CA LYS A 31 2.49 -11.75 -25.15
C LYS A 31 2.48 -10.95 -26.44
N VAL A 32 3.36 -9.95 -26.49
CA VAL A 32 3.61 -9.17 -27.70
C VAL A 32 4.33 -10.05 -28.71
N LEU A 33 3.67 -10.30 -29.85
CA LEU A 33 4.21 -11.07 -30.96
C LEU A 33 5.02 -10.18 -31.91
N SER A 34 4.51 -8.99 -32.23
CA SER A 34 5.16 -8.06 -33.16
C SER A 34 4.67 -6.62 -32.95
N THR A 35 5.53 -5.65 -33.27
CA THR A 35 5.18 -4.21 -33.37
C THR A 35 5.63 -3.66 -34.73
N GLY A 36 4.84 -2.77 -35.32
CA GLY A 36 5.16 -2.18 -36.63
C GLY A 36 3.91 -1.66 -37.32
N THR A 37 3.87 -1.76 -38.65
CA THR A 37 2.65 -1.59 -39.45
C THR A 37 1.98 -2.94 -39.69
N ILE A 38 0.70 -2.95 -40.10
CA ILE A 38 -0.02 -4.19 -40.44
C ILE A 38 0.68 -4.93 -41.59
N GLU A 39 1.26 -4.21 -42.56
CA GLU A 39 2.03 -4.78 -43.67
C GLU A 39 3.28 -5.49 -43.16
N SER A 40 3.99 -4.88 -42.21
CA SER A 40 5.19 -5.49 -41.63
C SER A 40 4.89 -6.77 -40.82
N MET A 41 3.65 -6.93 -40.35
CA MET A 41 3.20 -8.09 -39.58
C MET A 41 2.70 -9.25 -40.46
N GLN A 42 2.54 -9.07 -41.77
CA GLN A 42 2.03 -10.10 -42.68
C GLN A 42 2.73 -11.47 -42.61
N PRO A 43 4.05 -11.58 -42.35
CA PRO A 43 4.69 -12.89 -42.15
C PRO A 43 4.07 -13.72 -41.03
N TRP A 44 3.53 -13.06 -39.99
CA TRP A 44 2.79 -13.70 -38.89
C TRP A 44 1.32 -13.89 -39.24
N LEU A 45 0.67 -12.82 -39.74
CA LEU A 45 -0.78 -12.79 -39.98
C LEU A 45 -1.23 -13.70 -41.13
N SER A 46 -0.39 -13.91 -42.15
CA SER A 46 -0.71 -14.81 -43.27
C SER A 46 -0.68 -16.30 -42.90
N ARG A 47 -0.05 -16.66 -41.78
CA ARG A 47 0.16 -18.05 -41.34
C ARG A 47 -0.69 -18.46 -40.14
N ASN A 48 -1.40 -17.52 -39.54
CA ASN A 48 -2.18 -17.73 -38.32
C ASN A 48 -3.52 -17.01 -38.45
N ASP A 49 -4.54 -17.53 -37.77
CA ASP A 49 -5.80 -16.81 -37.64
C ASP A 49 -5.58 -15.51 -36.83
N TYR A 50 -6.21 -14.42 -37.27
CA TYR A 50 -6.08 -13.13 -36.62
C TYR A 50 -7.36 -12.31 -36.71
N ARG A 51 -7.50 -11.37 -35.77
CA ARG A 51 -8.50 -10.31 -35.81
C ARG A 51 -7.85 -8.95 -35.58
N ILE A 52 -8.49 -7.92 -36.10
CA ILE A 52 -8.13 -6.53 -35.82
C ILE A 52 -9.12 -6.00 -34.78
N ASP A 53 -8.58 -5.38 -33.74
CA ASP A 53 -9.32 -4.67 -32.69
C ASP A 53 -8.92 -3.20 -32.76
N ASP A 54 -9.82 -2.38 -33.30
CA ASP A 54 -9.62 -0.95 -33.57
C ASP A 54 -9.95 -0.05 -32.37
N THR A 55 -10.24 -0.64 -31.19
CA THR A 55 -10.58 0.12 -29.97
C THR A 55 -9.48 1.07 -29.49
N LEU A 56 -8.25 0.89 -29.97
CA LEU A 56 -7.08 1.68 -29.62
C LEU A 56 -6.56 2.57 -30.77
N ASP A 57 -7.28 2.64 -31.90
CA ASP A 57 -6.79 3.29 -33.13
C ASP A 57 -6.43 4.78 -32.92
N ASP A 58 -7.16 5.50 -32.06
CA ASP A 58 -6.88 6.90 -31.73
C ASP A 58 -5.96 7.10 -30.52
N LYS A 59 -5.52 6.00 -29.88
CA LYS A 59 -4.76 6.01 -28.62
C LYS A 59 -3.25 5.94 -28.82
N VAL A 60 -2.53 6.26 -27.75
CA VAL A 60 -1.09 5.99 -27.66
C VAL A 60 -0.90 4.79 -26.76
N ILE A 61 -0.25 3.75 -27.28
CA ILE A 61 0.14 2.57 -26.51
C ILE A 61 1.58 2.76 -26.05
N MET A 62 1.87 2.45 -24.79
CA MET A 62 3.21 2.42 -24.23
C MET A 62 3.36 1.22 -23.29
N PRO A 63 4.58 0.81 -22.90
CA PRO A 63 4.74 -0.23 -21.90
C PRO A 63 4.09 0.20 -20.59
N GLY A 64 3.44 -0.73 -19.89
CA GLY A 64 2.92 -0.47 -18.56
C GLY A 64 4.03 -0.06 -17.60
N LEU A 65 3.71 0.81 -16.64
CA LEU A 65 4.69 1.32 -15.69
C LEU A 65 5.15 0.20 -14.75
N ILE A 66 6.40 0.33 -14.30
CA ILE A 66 7.04 -0.56 -13.33
C ILE A 66 7.33 0.26 -12.08
N ASP A 67 6.76 -0.13 -10.95
CA ASP A 67 7.07 0.44 -9.64
C ASP A 67 7.92 -0.57 -8.84
N PRO A 68 9.26 -0.44 -8.86
CA PRO A 68 10.15 -1.47 -8.34
C PRO A 68 10.27 -1.48 -6.81
N HIS A 69 9.59 -0.58 -6.09
CA HIS A 69 9.68 -0.51 -4.63
C HIS A 69 8.31 -0.19 -4.05
N THR A 70 7.57 -1.21 -3.64
CA THR A 70 6.28 -1.03 -2.96
C THR A 70 6.20 -1.84 -1.68
N HIS A 71 5.18 -1.53 -0.87
CA HIS A 71 4.88 -2.20 0.39
C HIS A 71 3.38 -2.53 0.45
N PHE A 72 2.85 -3.31 -0.49
CA PHE A 72 1.40 -3.47 -0.67
C PHE A 72 0.76 -4.17 0.53
N ALA A 73 1.40 -5.21 1.06
CA ALA A 73 0.94 -5.91 2.26
C ALA A 73 0.73 -4.93 3.42
N MET A 74 1.74 -4.12 3.74
CA MET A 74 1.69 -3.13 4.82
C MET A 74 0.72 -1.97 4.52
N SER A 75 0.83 -1.41 3.31
CA SER A 75 0.02 -0.26 2.90
C SER A 75 -1.47 -0.59 2.86
N SER A 76 -1.82 -1.84 2.54
CA SER A 76 -3.22 -2.28 2.52
C SER A 76 -3.90 -2.16 3.89
N GLY A 77 -3.17 -2.43 4.97
CA GLY A 77 -3.62 -2.21 6.34
C GLY A 77 -3.85 -0.73 6.61
N PHE A 78 -2.90 0.14 6.28
CA PHE A 78 -3.05 1.59 6.51
C PHE A 78 -4.17 2.23 5.69
N LEU A 79 -4.31 1.87 4.41
CA LEU A 79 -5.39 2.37 3.56
C LEU A 79 -6.78 1.98 4.06
N SER A 80 -6.88 0.94 4.91
CA SER A 80 -8.15 0.52 5.51
C SER A 80 -8.56 1.33 6.75
N LEU A 81 -7.62 2.06 7.34
CA LEU A 81 -7.85 2.87 8.54
C LEU A 81 -8.62 4.14 8.20
N HIS A 82 -9.10 4.84 9.22
CA HIS A 82 -9.73 6.14 9.01
C HIS A 82 -8.71 7.15 8.46
N TYR A 83 -8.95 7.60 7.24
CA TYR A 83 -8.06 8.55 6.57
C TYR A 83 -8.22 9.97 7.12
N ILE A 84 -7.08 10.63 7.41
CA ILE A 84 -7.02 12.01 7.91
C ILE A 84 -5.92 12.84 7.25
N GLY A 85 -5.43 12.45 6.07
CA GLY A 85 -4.28 13.10 5.44
C GLY A 85 -4.61 14.33 4.58
N PRO A 86 -3.57 15.06 4.13
CA PRO A 86 -3.70 16.36 3.47
C PRO A 86 -3.99 16.30 1.97
N ILE A 87 -3.95 15.11 1.37
CA ILE A 87 -4.19 14.90 -0.07
C ILE A 87 -5.29 13.86 -0.27
N GLU A 88 -5.84 13.78 -1.47
CA GLU A 88 -6.83 12.76 -1.78
C GLU A 88 -6.18 11.36 -1.69
N SER A 89 -6.87 10.38 -1.10
CA SER A 89 -6.32 9.02 -0.92
C SER A 89 -7.38 7.93 -1.07
N PRO A 90 -7.09 6.83 -1.78
CA PRO A 90 -8.02 5.72 -1.91
C PRO A 90 -8.21 5.00 -0.58
N GLY A 91 -9.43 4.53 -0.32
CA GLY A 91 -9.78 3.67 0.81
C GLY A 91 -10.81 2.59 0.42
N PRO A 92 -11.31 1.80 1.40
CA PRO A 92 -12.24 0.70 1.15
C PRO A 92 -13.57 1.15 0.55
N GLU A 93 -14.02 2.36 0.88
CA GLU A 93 -15.32 2.91 0.48
C GLU A 93 -15.23 3.90 -0.70
N GLY A 94 -14.05 4.07 -1.30
CA GLY A 94 -13.81 5.02 -2.38
C GLY A 94 -12.67 5.99 -2.07
N MET A 95 -12.66 7.14 -2.75
CA MET A 95 -11.67 8.19 -2.50
C MET A 95 -12.04 8.98 -1.24
N ASN A 96 -11.07 9.16 -0.35
CA ASN A 96 -11.19 10.03 0.80
C ASN A 96 -10.76 11.46 0.43
N SER A 97 -11.58 12.44 0.82
CA SER A 97 -11.24 13.86 0.68
C SER A 97 -10.08 14.26 1.60
N PRO A 98 -9.24 15.22 1.17
CA PRO A 98 -8.14 15.74 1.98
C PRO A 98 -8.64 16.56 3.19
N LEU A 99 -7.88 16.54 4.28
CA LEU A 99 -8.01 17.44 5.42
C LEU A 99 -6.80 18.38 5.46
N SER A 100 -7.01 19.68 5.24
CA SER A 100 -5.89 20.61 5.04
C SER A 100 -5.31 21.18 6.33
N THR A 101 -6.05 21.14 7.44
CA THR A 101 -5.65 21.80 8.68
C THR A 101 -5.76 20.89 9.90
N HIS A 102 -5.06 21.28 10.97
CA HIS A 102 -5.12 20.63 12.27
C HIS A 102 -6.54 20.55 12.82
N ALA A 103 -7.29 21.65 12.66
CA ALA A 103 -8.68 21.73 13.10
C ALA A 103 -9.59 20.75 12.33
N ASP A 104 -9.34 20.53 11.03
CA ASP A 104 -10.08 19.56 10.23
C ASP A 104 -9.80 18.13 10.72
N VAL A 105 -8.53 17.81 11.03
CA VAL A 105 -8.14 16.52 11.61
C VAL A 105 -8.85 16.30 12.94
N CYS A 106 -8.77 17.26 13.87
CA CYS A 106 -9.41 17.14 15.18
C CYS A 106 -10.94 17.03 15.07
N THR A 107 -11.56 17.74 14.12
CA THR A 107 -12.99 17.62 13.83
C THR A 107 -13.33 16.21 13.34
N LYS A 108 -12.56 15.68 12.38
CA LYS A 108 -12.76 14.33 11.85
C LYS A 108 -12.62 13.26 12.92
N LEU A 109 -11.62 13.36 13.79
CA LEU A 109 -11.43 12.41 14.90
C LEU A 109 -12.62 12.44 15.87
N ARG A 110 -13.15 13.62 16.20
CA ARG A 110 -14.36 13.75 17.03
C ARG A 110 -15.59 13.14 16.36
N GLU A 111 -15.79 13.40 15.07
CA GLU A 111 -16.89 12.82 14.29
C GLU A 111 -16.84 11.28 14.29
N LEU A 112 -15.65 10.72 14.06
CA LEU A 112 -15.43 9.27 14.09
C LEU A 112 -15.73 8.66 15.45
N HIS A 113 -15.28 9.31 16.53
CA HIS A 113 -15.61 8.90 17.89
C HIS A 113 -17.13 8.92 18.14
N CYS A 114 -17.82 10.00 17.76
CA CYS A 114 -19.27 10.13 17.94
C CYS A 114 -20.09 9.15 17.10
N ALA A 115 -19.57 8.72 15.95
CA ALA A 115 -20.24 7.77 15.06
C ALA A 115 -20.07 6.29 15.50
N GLU A 116 -19.09 6.00 16.35
CA GLU A 116 -18.81 4.64 16.83
C GLU A 116 -19.58 4.33 18.11
N ASN A 117 -20.52 3.39 18.02
CA ASN A 117 -21.41 3.03 19.13
C ASN A 117 -20.80 2.01 20.09
N ASP A 118 -19.80 1.24 19.66
CA ASP A 118 -19.11 0.30 20.54
C ASP A 118 -17.97 1.03 21.28
N PRO A 119 -18.08 1.32 22.59
CA PRO A 119 -17.03 2.02 23.33
C PRO A 119 -15.72 1.22 23.45
N ALA A 120 -15.76 -0.11 23.26
CA ALA A 120 -14.57 -0.95 23.36
C ALA A 120 -13.69 -0.90 22.09
N LYS A 121 -14.22 -0.41 20.97
CA LYS A 121 -13.50 -0.38 19.71
C LYS A 121 -12.50 0.79 19.66
N PRO A 122 -11.20 0.55 19.43
CA PRO A 122 -10.23 1.63 19.32
C PRO A 122 -10.48 2.49 18.08
N LEU A 123 -10.19 3.80 18.17
CA LEU A 123 -10.17 4.68 17.02
C LEU A 123 -8.75 4.68 16.45
N ILE A 124 -8.58 4.15 15.24
CA ILE A 124 -7.28 4.13 14.56
C ILE A 124 -7.39 4.93 13.27
N ALA A 125 -6.60 5.99 13.17
CA ALA A 125 -6.54 6.88 12.01
C ALA A 125 -5.12 6.93 11.43
N TRP A 126 -5.04 7.15 10.12
CA TRP A 126 -3.77 7.24 9.39
C TRP A 126 -3.78 8.42 8.41
N GLY A 127 -2.60 8.98 8.19
CA GLY A 127 -2.37 9.98 7.15
C GLY A 127 -1.96 11.35 7.67
N LEU A 128 -1.80 11.55 8.98
CA LEU A 128 -1.42 12.86 9.52
C LEU A 128 -0.05 13.28 8.97
N ASP A 129 0.02 14.44 8.35
CA ASP A 129 1.24 15.13 7.96
C ASP A 129 1.36 16.42 8.79
N PRO A 130 2.17 16.43 9.87
CA PRO A 130 2.26 17.58 10.75
C PRO A 130 2.84 18.82 10.04
N ALA A 131 3.64 18.64 8.99
CA ALA A 131 4.21 19.75 8.23
C ALA A 131 3.15 20.44 7.37
N MET A 132 2.22 19.67 6.81
CA MET A 132 1.16 20.20 5.94
C MET A 132 -0.09 20.62 6.71
N GLN A 133 -0.39 19.95 7.82
CA GLN A 133 -1.63 20.14 8.58
C GLN A 133 -1.43 20.97 9.84
N GLY A 134 -0.24 21.57 10.05
CA GLY A 134 -0.05 22.64 11.02
C GLY A 134 0.33 22.19 12.43
N GLY A 135 0.91 21.00 12.60
CA GLY A 135 1.50 20.58 13.86
C GLY A 135 1.37 19.09 14.17
N HIS A 136 2.10 18.69 15.21
CA HIS A 136 1.96 17.37 15.84
C HIS A 136 0.75 17.35 16.78
N LEU A 137 0.15 16.18 16.93
CA LEU A 137 -0.82 15.91 18.00
C LEU A 137 -0.09 15.50 19.28
N HIS A 138 -0.76 15.65 20.42
CA HIS A 138 -0.23 15.22 21.71
C HIS A 138 -1.34 14.62 22.59
N ARG A 139 -0.93 13.84 23.59
CA ARG A 139 -1.82 13.13 24.53
C ARG A 139 -2.93 14.01 25.08
N ASP A 140 -2.58 15.14 25.70
CA ASP A 140 -3.55 15.98 26.41
C ASP A 140 -4.60 16.57 25.44
N GLU A 141 -4.21 16.91 24.20
CA GLU A 141 -5.17 17.34 23.16
C GLU A 141 -6.08 16.20 22.72
N LEU A 142 -5.52 15.00 22.51
CA LEU A 142 -6.31 13.83 22.13
C LEU A 142 -7.29 13.42 23.24
N ASP A 143 -6.91 13.57 24.50
CA ASP A 143 -7.79 13.37 25.66
C ASP A 143 -8.94 14.40 25.70
N GLU A 144 -8.71 15.66 25.29
CA GLU A 144 -9.77 16.67 25.16
C GLU A 144 -10.75 16.35 24.02
N LEU A 145 -10.29 15.70 22.95
CA LEU A 145 -11.15 15.24 21.85
C LEU A 145 -11.95 14.00 22.23
N VAL A 146 -11.28 13.03 22.88
CA VAL A 146 -11.76 11.69 23.16
C VAL A 146 -11.11 11.19 24.45
N ASN A 147 -11.86 11.17 25.56
CA ASN A 147 -11.30 10.89 26.88
C ASN A 147 -11.40 9.42 27.32
N ASP A 148 -12.33 8.64 26.76
CA ASP A 148 -12.71 7.30 27.24
C ASP A 148 -12.44 6.19 26.22
N ARG A 149 -12.13 6.54 24.97
CA ARG A 149 -11.83 5.60 23.89
C ARG A 149 -10.35 5.67 23.52
N PRO A 150 -9.64 4.52 23.47
CA PRO A 150 -8.27 4.46 22.96
C PRO A 150 -8.15 5.00 21.54
N ILE A 151 -7.22 5.94 21.32
CA ILE A 151 -6.94 6.50 20.00
C ILE A 151 -5.48 6.29 19.58
N TRP A 152 -5.30 5.88 18.32
CA TRP A 152 -4.01 5.89 17.64
C TRP A 152 -4.14 6.73 16.37
N VAL A 153 -3.28 7.73 16.24
CA VAL A 153 -3.09 8.48 14.99
C VAL A 153 -1.71 8.14 14.46
N ILE A 154 -1.65 7.67 13.21
CA ILE A 154 -0.42 7.30 12.53
C ILE A 154 -0.13 8.38 11.48
N SER A 155 1.11 8.88 11.45
CA SER A 155 1.50 9.85 10.42
C SER A 155 1.54 9.23 9.02
N TYR A 156 1.45 10.07 7.99
CA TYR A 156 1.38 9.66 6.59
C TYR A 156 2.52 8.70 6.22
N ALA A 157 3.76 9.10 6.50
CA ALA A 157 4.87 8.18 6.65
C ALA A 157 4.88 7.70 8.11
N PRO A 158 4.84 6.40 8.43
CA PRO A 158 4.57 5.88 9.77
C PRO A 158 5.75 5.98 10.76
N HIS A 159 6.48 7.11 10.73
CA HIS A 159 7.56 7.44 11.67
C HIS A 159 7.06 8.08 12.96
N PHE A 160 5.81 8.55 12.99
CA PHE A 160 5.17 9.09 14.19
C PHE A 160 3.87 8.35 14.48
N VAL A 161 3.66 8.03 15.75
CA VAL A 161 2.38 7.57 16.28
C VAL A 161 2.01 8.44 17.47
N TYR A 162 0.75 8.86 17.50
CA TYR A 162 0.18 9.74 18.54
C TYR A 162 -0.96 9.02 19.25
N THR A 163 -0.96 9.07 20.57
CA THR A 163 -1.94 8.33 21.39
C THR A 163 -2.44 9.15 22.56
N ASN A 164 -3.69 8.92 22.98
CA ASN A 164 -4.27 9.52 24.19
C ASN A 164 -3.97 8.67 25.44
N SER A 165 -4.47 9.11 26.60
CA SER A 165 -4.32 8.38 27.87
C SER A 165 -4.88 6.96 27.80
N ALA A 166 -6.08 6.77 27.23
CA ALA A 166 -6.72 5.47 27.15
C ALA A 166 -5.92 4.45 26.31
N ALA A 167 -5.28 4.90 25.23
CA ALA A 167 -4.38 4.06 24.44
C ALA A 167 -3.08 3.73 25.19
N LEU A 168 -2.54 4.66 25.98
CA LEU A 168 -1.35 4.42 26.81
C LEU A 168 -1.57 3.37 27.89
N GLU A 169 -2.80 3.16 28.38
CA GLU A 169 -3.12 2.06 29.32
C GLU A 169 -2.97 0.67 28.69
N ILE A 170 -3.09 0.59 27.36
CA ILE A 170 -2.96 -0.66 26.58
C ILE A 170 -1.51 -0.88 26.15
N ILE A 171 -0.79 0.20 25.85
CA ILE A 171 0.62 0.14 25.45
C ILE A 171 1.47 -0.21 26.68
N SER A 172 2.37 -1.18 26.53
CA SER A 172 3.24 -1.63 27.62
C SER A 172 4.43 -0.69 27.86
N ILE A 173 4.15 0.59 28.16
CA ILE A 173 5.12 1.64 28.49
C ILE A 173 4.63 2.42 29.72
N ARG A 174 5.55 2.83 30.61
CA ARG A 174 5.23 3.56 31.84
C ARG A 174 5.81 4.96 31.85
N GLU A 175 5.22 5.80 32.69
CA GLU A 175 5.75 7.13 32.99
C GLU A 175 7.20 7.03 33.50
N GLY A 176 8.10 7.79 32.85
CA GLY A 176 9.52 7.81 33.19
C GLY A 176 10.38 6.71 32.53
N ASP A 177 9.80 5.82 31.73
CA ASP A 177 10.58 4.85 30.94
C ASP A 177 11.44 5.58 29.90
N ALA A 178 12.76 5.41 29.96
CA ALA A 178 13.71 6.03 29.06
C ALA A 178 13.93 5.18 27.80
N VAL A 179 12.94 5.18 26.89
CA VAL A 179 13.03 4.52 25.59
C VAL A 179 13.30 5.55 24.49
N HIS A 180 14.26 5.27 23.60
CA HIS A 180 14.56 6.15 22.48
C HIS A 180 13.31 6.36 21.61
N GLY A 181 13.02 7.62 21.28
CA GLY A 181 11.86 7.98 20.46
C GLY A 181 10.54 8.11 21.22
N VAL A 182 10.43 7.62 22.46
CA VAL A 182 9.24 7.84 23.32
C VAL A 182 9.34 9.21 23.97
N GLN A 183 8.41 10.10 23.63
CA GLN A 183 8.46 11.50 24.04
C GLN A 183 7.70 11.72 25.36
N HIS A 184 8.20 12.70 26.11
CA HIS A 184 7.68 13.08 27.42
C HIS A 184 7.47 14.59 27.48
N TYR A 185 6.51 15.02 28.29
CA TYR A 185 6.36 16.40 28.73
C TYR A 185 7.47 16.78 29.74
N PRO A 186 7.70 18.08 29.99
CA PRO A 186 8.70 18.55 30.95
C PRO A 186 8.50 18.06 32.40
N ASP A 187 7.27 17.68 32.76
CA ASP A 187 6.91 17.12 34.07
C ASP A 187 7.22 15.62 34.19
N GLY A 188 7.71 14.99 33.11
CA GLY A 188 8.03 13.57 33.04
C GLY A 188 6.87 12.66 32.64
N ARG A 189 5.67 13.20 32.36
CA ARG A 189 4.57 12.43 31.80
C ARG A 189 4.82 12.07 30.33
N LEU A 190 4.39 10.91 29.87
CA LEU A 190 4.30 10.53 28.47
C LEU A 190 3.38 11.51 27.77
N ASN A 191 3.87 12.12 26.70
CA ASN A 191 3.09 13.06 25.89
C ASN A 191 2.33 12.38 24.74
N GLY A 192 2.36 11.05 24.69
CA GLY A 192 1.67 10.24 23.69
C GLY A 192 2.32 10.24 22.31
N VAL A 193 3.53 10.78 22.14
CA VAL A 193 4.23 10.80 20.84
C VAL A 193 5.36 9.77 20.81
N PHE A 194 5.31 8.91 19.80
CA PHE A 194 6.29 7.85 19.55
C PHE A 194 6.96 8.10 18.20
N VAL A 195 8.28 8.24 18.21
CA VAL A 195 9.07 8.67 17.05
C VAL A 195 10.06 7.57 16.65
N GLU A 196 10.11 7.27 15.36
CA GLU A 196 10.94 6.22 14.75
C GLU A 196 10.61 4.78 15.17
N ILE A 197 11.23 3.84 14.46
CA ILE A 197 10.91 2.40 14.43
C ILE A 197 10.78 1.78 15.83
N GLU A 198 11.68 2.08 16.77
CA GLU A 198 11.64 1.46 18.10
C GLU A 198 10.39 1.87 18.89
N ALA A 199 10.10 3.17 18.93
CA ALA A 199 8.96 3.71 19.66
C ALA A 199 7.64 3.41 18.96
N THR A 200 7.56 3.57 17.63
CA THR A 200 6.33 3.26 16.88
C THR A 200 5.99 1.77 16.94
N ARG A 201 7.00 0.89 16.97
CA ARG A 201 6.78 -0.54 17.20
C ARG A 201 6.14 -0.83 18.55
N ILE A 202 6.56 -0.12 19.61
CA ILE A 202 5.96 -0.27 20.96
C ILE A 202 4.51 0.21 20.94
N ALA A 203 4.25 1.40 20.38
CA ALA A 203 2.92 1.97 20.31
C ALA A 203 1.92 1.10 19.53
N LEU A 204 2.37 0.49 18.44
CA LEU A 204 1.52 -0.31 17.55
C LEU A 204 1.47 -1.80 17.90
N ALA A 205 2.25 -2.28 18.87
CA ALA A 205 2.36 -3.71 19.17
C ALA A 205 0.98 -4.35 19.43
N GLY A 206 0.13 -3.70 20.22
CA GLY A 206 -1.23 -4.18 20.53
C GLY A 206 -2.25 -3.96 19.41
N MET A 207 -1.93 -3.16 18.38
CA MET A 207 -2.85 -2.79 17.30
C MET A 207 -2.60 -3.54 15.99
N ARG A 208 -1.57 -4.40 15.93
CA ARG A 208 -1.20 -5.12 14.70
C ARG A 208 -2.35 -5.91 14.10
N ASP A 209 -3.09 -6.64 14.94
CA ASP A 209 -4.22 -7.45 14.48
C ASP A 209 -5.33 -6.57 13.92
N GLU A 210 -5.64 -5.45 14.58
CA GLU A 210 -6.66 -4.50 14.12
C GLU A 210 -6.29 -3.87 12.77
N ILE A 211 -5.04 -3.42 12.62
CA ILE A 211 -4.54 -2.86 11.35
C ILE A 211 -4.54 -3.94 10.26
N SER A 212 -4.21 -5.19 10.60
CA SER A 212 -4.14 -6.29 9.64
C SER A 212 -5.52 -6.73 9.13
N LYS A 213 -6.61 -6.51 9.88
CA LYS A 213 -7.98 -6.86 9.45
C LYS A 213 -8.38 -6.22 8.12
N GLY A 214 -7.91 -5.01 7.83
CA GLY A 214 -8.22 -4.33 6.58
C GLY A 214 -7.22 -4.58 5.44
N GLY A 215 -6.16 -5.35 5.73
CA GLY A 215 -5.23 -5.90 4.76
C GLY A 215 -5.71 -7.23 4.15
N GLY A 216 -4.84 -8.24 4.14
CA GLY A 216 -5.13 -9.54 3.54
C GLY A 216 -5.33 -9.49 2.03
N VAL A 217 -5.93 -10.55 1.47
CA VAL A 217 -6.15 -10.69 0.02
C VAL A 217 -7.00 -9.55 -0.56
N ALA A 218 -8.05 -9.15 0.16
CA ALA A 218 -8.92 -8.04 -0.26
C ALA A 218 -8.16 -6.70 -0.26
N GLY A 219 -7.34 -6.45 0.76
CA GLY A 219 -6.47 -5.27 0.83
C GLY A 219 -5.42 -5.26 -0.28
N LEU A 220 -4.80 -6.41 -0.55
CA LEU A 220 -3.80 -6.57 -1.61
C LEU A 220 -4.40 -6.32 -3.00
N ARG A 221 -5.62 -6.82 -3.26
CA ARG A 221 -6.37 -6.52 -4.49
C ARG A 221 -6.73 -5.03 -4.61
N ARG A 222 -7.10 -4.38 -3.50
CA ARG A 222 -7.34 -2.94 -3.48
C ARG A 222 -6.09 -2.15 -3.88
N MET A 223 -4.93 -2.51 -3.32
CA MET A 223 -3.64 -1.90 -3.71
C MET A 223 -3.35 -2.13 -5.20
N ALA A 224 -3.61 -3.34 -5.70
CA ALA A 224 -3.42 -3.67 -7.11
C ALA A 224 -4.32 -2.85 -8.04
N ASP A 225 -5.56 -2.60 -7.63
CA ASP A 225 -6.50 -1.74 -8.35
C ASP A 225 -6.06 -0.27 -8.39
N VAL A 226 -5.55 0.25 -7.26
CA VAL A 226 -4.99 1.60 -7.20
C VAL A 226 -3.82 1.73 -8.18
N ALA A 227 -2.88 0.79 -8.15
CA ALA A 227 -1.71 0.78 -9.02
C ALA A 227 -2.09 0.60 -10.50
N ARG A 228 -3.03 -0.29 -10.82
CA ARG A 228 -3.56 -0.47 -12.18
C ARG A 228 -4.15 0.83 -12.73
N ARG A 229 -4.93 1.58 -11.92
CA ARG A 229 -5.51 2.87 -12.32
C ARG A 229 -4.45 3.93 -12.61
N ALA A 230 -3.29 3.84 -11.96
CA ALA A 230 -2.12 4.66 -12.23
C ALA A 230 -1.27 4.16 -13.42
N GLY A 231 -1.66 3.07 -14.08
CA GLY A 231 -0.93 2.48 -15.22
C GLY A 231 0.23 1.57 -14.84
N VAL A 232 0.38 1.24 -13.55
CA VAL A 232 1.37 0.26 -13.08
C VAL A 232 0.88 -1.14 -13.44
N THR A 233 1.79 -1.97 -13.98
CA THR A 233 1.51 -3.36 -14.37
C THR A 233 2.49 -4.37 -13.75
N THR A 234 3.59 -3.87 -13.19
CA THR A 234 4.58 -4.68 -12.50
C THR A 234 5.06 -3.94 -11.26
N THR A 235 5.20 -4.66 -10.15
CA THR A 235 5.79 -4.13 -8.92
C THR A 235 6.67 -5.14 -8.21
N ALA A 236 7.34 -4.70 -7.13
CA ALA A 236 8.03 -5.58 -6.19
C ALA A 236 7.60 -5.26 -4.75
N GLU A 237 7.10 -6.28 -4.05
CA GLU A 237 6.82 -6.22 -2.61
C GLU A 237 8.16 -6.30 -1.87
N MET A 238 8.58 -5.14 -1.38
CA MET A 238 9.81 -4.98 -0.62
C MET A 238 9.55 -5.32 0.84
N VAL A 239 10.57 -5.89 1.49
CA VAL A 239 10.51 -6.37 2.88
C VAL A 239 9.47 -7.47 3.11
N PHE A 240 9.22 -8.30 2.08
CA PHE A 240 8.33 -9.45 2.17
C PHE A 240 8.71 -10.36 3.36
N GLY A 241 7.71 -10.76 4.13
CA GLY A 241 7.82 -11.55 5.35
C GLY A 241 8.24 -10.77 6.59
N TRP A 242 8.08 -9.44 6.59
CA TRP A 242 8.39 -8.58 7.73
C TRP A 242 7.43 -8.77 8.90
N ILE A 243 6.13 -8.90 8.63
CA ILE A 243 5.08 -9.04 9.65
C ILE A 243 5.01 -10.51 10.07
N ASP A 244 4.75 -11.37 9.10
CA ASP A 244 4.69 -12.83 9.26
C ASP A 244 4.87 -13.48 7.88
N PHE A 245 5.95 -14.24 7.72
CA PHE A 245 6.33 -14.80 6.42
C PHE A 245 5.27 -15.74 5.84
N GLU A 246 4.72 -16.65 6.65
CA GLU A 246 3.76 -17.66 6.18
C GLU A 246 2.42 -17.03 5.80
N ASN A 247 1.95 -16.09 6.60
CA ASN A 247 0.73 -15.36 6.31
C ASN A 247 0.87 -14.45 5.08
N GLU A 248 2.00 -13.75 4.94
CA GLU A 248 2.27 -12.94 3.75
C GLU A 248 2.40 -13.81 2.48
N TRP A 249 3.03 -14.98 2.59
CA TRP A 249 3.11 -15.96 1.51
C TRP A 249 1.73 -16.47 1.11
N ALA A 250 0.92 -16.93 2.07
CA ALA A 250 -0.43 -17.42 1.79
C ALA A 250 -1.31 -16.35 1.13
N MET A 251 -1.24 -15.11 1.63
CA MET A 251 -1.94 -13.97 1.03
C MET A 251 -1.47 -13.70 -0.41
N HIS A 252 -0.15 -13.76 -0.66
CA HIS A 252 0.40 -13.57 -2.00
C HIS A 252 -0.04 -14.69 -2.94
N ASP A 253 0.05 -15.95 -2.51
CA ASP A 253 -0.36 -17.10 -3.30
C ASP A 253 -1.84 -17.03 -3.69
N GLU A 254 -2.74 -16.71 -2.74
CA GLU A 254 -4.16 -16.58 -3.00
C GLU A 254 -4.50 -15.37 -3.90
N ALA A 255 -3.83 -14.24 -3.69
CA ALA A 255 -4.14 -13.01 -4.42
C ALA A 255 -3.46 -12.95 -5.78
N VAL A 256 -2.14 -13.09 -5.83
CA VAL A 256 -1.29 -12.75 -6.98
C VAL A 256 -1.23 -13.88 -8.01
N ASN A 257 -1.36 -15.14 -7.58
CA ASN A 257 -1.45 -16.28 -8.52
C ASN A 257 -2.86 -16.47 -9.12
N ASP A 258 -3.85 -15.69 -8.67
CA ASP A 258 -5.13 -15.59 -9.36
C ASP A 258 -4.96 -14.84 -10.70
N SER A 259 -5.48 -15.41 -11.78
CA SER A 259 -5.44 -14.82 -13.12
C SER A 259 -6.14 -13.47 -13.24
N GLU A 260 -7.06 -13.15 -12.33
CA GLU A 260 -7.75 -11.87 -12.27
C GLU A 260 -6.96 -10.78 -11.52
N PHE A 261 -5.82 -11.14 -10.90
CA PHE A 261 -4.96 -10.15 -10.26
C PHE A 261 -4.29 -9.27 -11.33
N PRO A 262 -4.41 -7.93 -11.25
CA PRO A 262 -4.11 -7.09 -12.41
C PRO A 262 -2.62 -6.78 -12.61
N LEU A 263 -1.73 -7.28 -11.73
CA LEU A 263 -0.31 -6.93 -11.71
C LEU A 263 0.58 -8.16 -11.68
N ARG A 264 1.81 -8.00 -12.16
CA ARG A 264 2.92 -8.89 -11.81
C ARG A 264 3.60 -8.36 -10.57
N MET A 265 3.88 -9.21 -9.59
CA MET A 265 4.55 -8.83 -8.36
C MET A 265 5.76 -9.72 -8.11
N ALA A 266 6.94 -9.11 -8.03
CA ALA A 266 8.11 -9.77 -7.49
C ALA A 266 8.10 -9.69 -5.95
N LEU A 267 8.65 -10.69 -5.28
CA LEU A 267 8.82 -10.69 -3.83
C LEU A 267 10.29 -10.47 -3.49
N VAL A 268 10.58 -9.50 -2.64
CA VAL A 268 11.93 -9.23 -2.13
C VAL A 268 11.93 -9.46 -0.62
N PRO A 269 12.28 -10.68 -0.17
CA PRO A 269 12.21 -11.04 1.23
C PRO A 269 13.24 -10.27 2.06
N LEU A 270 12.89 -9.96 3.31
CA LEU A 270 13.87 -9.43 4.25
C LEU A 270 14.67 -10.57 4.89
N GLU A 271 16.00 -10.40 4.94
CA GLU A 271 16.92 -11.39 5.49
C GLU A 271 16.64 -11.71 6.98
N ASN A 272 16.40 -10.67 7.79
CA ASN A 272 16.31 -10.81 9.26
C ASN A 272 15.22 -11.79 9.73
N PRO A 273 13.97 -11.71 9.24
CA PRO A 273 12.93 -12.69 9.53
C PRO A 273 13.33 -14.13 9.15
N LEU A 274 13.94 -14.31 7.98
CA LEU A 274 14.36 -15.62 7.49
C LEU A 274 15.50 -16.22 8.31
N TYR A 275 16.48 -15.42 8.74
CA TYR A 275 17.57 -15.91 9.59
C TYR A 275 17.09 -16.35 10.97
N LYS A 276 16.05 -15.70 11.52
CA LYS A 276 15.48 -16.12 12.82
C LYS A 276 14.86 -17.50 12.76
N SER A 277 14.22 -17.87 11.65
CA SER A 277 13.53 -19.15 11.49
C SER A 277 14.40 -20.24 10.86
N HIS A 278 15.30 -19.89 9.95
CA HIS A 278 16.06 -20.83 9.12
C HIS A 278 17.58 -20.75 9.29
N VAL A 279 18.09 -19.77 10.05
CA VAL A 279 19.52 -19.58 10.36
C VAL A 279 20.36 -19.63 9.07
N GLY A 280 21.40 -20.46 9.01
CA GLY A 280 22.28 -20.58 7.84
C GLY A 280 21.65 -21.22 6.60
N LYS A 281 20.37 -21.60 6.66
CA LYS A 281 19.62 -22.21 5.55
C LYS A 281 18.60 -21.28 4.90
N ALA A 282 18.61 -19.99 5.24
CA ALA A 282 17.66 -19.01 4.70
C ALA A 282 17.62 -18.98 3.15
N VAL A 283 18.78 -19.10 2.49
CA VAL A 283 18.86 -19.13 1.02
C VAL A 283 18.32 -20.45 0.46
N GLU A 284 18.63 -21.58 1.09
CA GLU A 284 18.12 -22.89 0.65
C GLU A 284 16.60 -22.96 0.73
N PHE A 285 16.02 -22.37 1.77
CA PHE A 285 14.57 -22.26 1.93
C PHE A 285 13.90 -21.45 0.82
N LEU A 286 14.49 -20.34 0.39
CA LEU A 286 13.94 -19.51 -0.69
C LEU A 286 14.05 -20.15 -2.08
N LEU A 287 14.96 -21.10 -2.27
CA LEU A 287 15.21 -21.76 -3.55
C LEU A 287 14.49 -23.11 -3.69
N ALA A 288 13.89 -23.61 -2.61
CA ALA A 288 13.17 -24.88 -2.56
C ALA A 288 11.74 -24.75 -3.09
#